data_AF-A0AAU7JJS4-F1
#
_entry.id   AF-A0AAU7JJS4-F1
#
_cell.length_a   1.000
_cell.length_b   1.000
_cell.length_c   1.000
_cell.angle_alpha   90.00
_cell.angle_beta   90.00
_cell.angle_gamma   90.00
#
_symmetry.space_group_name_H-M   'P 1'
#
loop_
_entity.id
_entity.type
_entity.pdbx_description
1 polymer ?
#
loop_
_entity_poly.entity_id
_entity_poly.type
_entity_poly.pdbx_seq_one_letter_code
_entity_poly.pdbx_strand_id
1 'polypeptide(L)' 'MRALIATAALLAFSLTTLQALAQTADEERAREAAAIITRDGTVEQYCGQDDSPALPGFTDAETEAACDIIANADED' A
#
# COMPACT_ATOMS: atom_id res chain seq x y z
N MET A 1 -56.97 -9.77 -6.35
CA MET A 1 -55.74 -9.89 -7.17
C MET A 1 -54.67 -9.02 -6.55
N ARG A 2 -53.44 -9.55 -6.47
CA ARG A 2 -52.26 -9.00 -5.80
C ARG A 2 -51.72 -7.78 -6.57
N ALA A 3 -51.57 -6.64 -5.90
CA ALA A 3 -50.67 -5.57 -6.34
C ALA A 3 -49.50 -5.58 -5.36
N LEU A 4 -48.48 -6.37 -5.69
CA LEU A 4 -47.25 -6.45 -4.91
C LEU A 4 -46.42 -5.20 -5.18
N ILE A 5 -46.11 -4.49 -4.11
CA ILE A 5 -45.27 -3.30 -4.05
C ILE A 5 -43.84 -3.72 -4.43
N ALA A 6 -43.41 -3.33 -5.62
CA ALA A 6 -42.05 -3.54 -6.11
C ALA A 6 -41.22 -2.27 -5.83
N THR A 7 -40.78 -2.10 -4.59
CA THR A 7 -39.77 -1.09 -4.22
C THR A 7 -38.65 -1.81 -3.47
N ALA A 8 -37.82 -2.50 -4.24
CA ALA A 8 -36.63 -3.20 -3.73
C ALA A 8 -35.40 -2.91 -4.61
N ALA A 9 -35.19 -1.64 -4.94
CA ALA A 9 -33.97 -1.20 -5.58
C ALA A 9 -33.64 0.17 -5.01
N LEU A 10 -32.74 0.23 -4.03
CA LEU A 10 -31.94 1.41 -3.62
C LEU A 10 -31.19 1.10 -2.32
N LEU A 11 -30.27 0.12 -2.31
CA LEU A 11 -29.34 -0.06 -1.18
C LEU A 11 -27.90 -0.48 -1.59
N ALA A 12 -27.52 -0.36 -2.86
CA ALA A 12 -26.23 -0.88 -3.33
C ALA A 12 -25.27 0.20 -3.87
N PHE A 13 -25.25 1.42 -3.30
CA PHE A 13 -24.39 2.50 -3.82
C PHE A 13 -23.43 3.15 -2.81
N SER A 14 -23.23 2.59 -1.62
CA SER A 14 -22.54 3.31 -0.53
C SER A 14 -21.35 2.58 0.11
N LEU A 15 -20.71 1.62 -0.59
CA LEU A 15 -19.56 0.86 -0.03
C LEU A 15 -18.21 1.08 -0.74
N THR A 16 -18.16 1.86 -1.84
CA THR A 16 -16.97 1.91 -2.70
C THR A 16 -15.93 2.97 -2.35
N THR A 17 -16.19 3.88 -1.40
CA THR A 17 -15.25 5.00 -1.14
C THR A 17 -14.23 4.73 -0.03
N LEU A 18 -14.37 3.66 0.76
CA LEU A 18 -13.43 3.38 1.87
C LEU A 18 -12.14 2.66 1.42
N GLN A 19 -12.14 2.00 0.27
CA GLN A 19 -11.00 1.16 -0.16
C GLN A 19 -9.87 1.96 -0.82
N ALA A 20 -10.16 3.14 -1.37
CA ALA A 20 -9.15 3.98 -2.02
C ALA A 20 -8.21 4.68 -1.02
N LEU A 21 -8.67 4.94 0.21
CA LEU A 21 -7.87 5.62 1.25
C LEU A 21 -6.85 4.71 1.93
N ALA A 22 -7.11 3.39 1.95
CA ALA A 22 -6.18 2.42 2.51
C ALA A 22 -4.92 2.30 1.63
N GLN A 23 -5.09 2.16 0.31
CA GLN A 23 -3.98 2.02 -0.62
C GLN A 23 -3.06 3.27 -0.66
N THR A 24 -3.61 4.46 -0.43
CA THR A 24 -2.81 5.69 -0.43
C THR A 24 -1.95 5.85 0.82
N ALA A 25 -2.38 5.32 1.97
CA ALA A 25 -1.63 5.42 3.21
C ALA A 25 -0.41 4.48 3.21
N ASP A 26 -0.59 3.24 2.71
CA ASP A 26 0.49 2.28 2.56
C ASP A 26 1.56 2.76 1.56
N GLU A 27 1.15 3.41 0.45
CA GLU A 27 2.06 3.94 -0.56
C GLU A 27 2.87 5.16 -0.05
N GLU A 28 2.24 6.06 0.71
CA GLU A 28 2.94 7.19 1.32
C GLU A 28 3.99 6.73 2.34
N ARG A 29 3.67 5.71 3.15
CA ARG A 29 4.59 5.10 4.11
C ARG A 29 5.73 4.34 3.43
N ALA A 30 5.45 3.62 2.34
CA ALA A 30 6.48 2.97 1.54
C ALA A 30 7.48 3.99 0.95
N ARG A 31 6.99 5.15 0.46
CA ARG A 31 7.87 6.24 0.00
C ARG A 31 8.73 6.82 1.13
N GLU A 32 8.17 6.96 2.33
CA GLU A 32 8.93 7.43 3.50
C GLU A 32 10.02 6.42 3.90
N ALA A 33 9.68 5.12 3.95
CA ALA A 33 10.64 4.05 4.18
C ALA A 33 11.74 4.04 3.12
N ALA A 34 11.40 4.18 1.84
CA ALA A 34 12.36 4.25 0.74
C ALA A 34 13.34 5.41 0.93
N ALA A 35 12.83 6.60 1.25
CA ALA A 35 13.65 7.77 1.52
C ALA A 35 14.60 7.56 2.70
N ILE A 36 14.16 6.86 3.77
CA ILE A 36 15.01 6.53 4.92
C ILE A 36 16.12 5.56 4.51
N ILE A 37 15.76 4.45 3.85
CA ILE A 37 16.71 3.41 3.43
C ILE A 37 17.78 3.96 2.50
N THR A 38 17.39 4.76 1.50
CA THR A 38 18.33 5.40 0.57
C THR A 38 19.19 6.46 1.27
N ARG A 39 18.60 7.33 2.11
CA ARG A 39 19.33 8.39 2.83
C ARG A 39 20.38 7.81 3.77
N ASP A 40 20.04 6.73 4.46
CA ASP A 40 20.90 6.11 5.46
C ASP A 40 21.90 5.13 4.83
N GLY A 41 21.80 4.88 3.51
CA GLY A 41 22.69 3.99 2.77
C GLY A 41 22.52 2.51 3.13
N THR A 42 21.33 2.11 3.56
CA THR A 42 21.04 0.77 4.08
C THR A 42 20.29 -0.12 3.07
N VAL A 43 20.29 0.25 1.79
CA VAL A 43 19.60 -0.51 0.70
C VAL A 43 20.00 -1.98 0.69
N GLU A 44 21.30 -2.32 0.78
CA GLU A 44 21.72 -3.74 0.79
C GLU A 44 21.22 -4.51 2.01
N GLN A 45 21.00 -3.83 3.15
CA GLN A 45 20.53 -4.46 4.38
C GLN A 45 19.03 -4.80 4.33
N TYR A 46 18.23 -3.93 3.73
CA TYR A 46 16.76 -4.02 3.72
C TYR A 46 16.15 -4.49 2.40
N CYS A 47 16.88 -4.35 1.29
CA CYS A 47 16.42 -4.66 -0.06
C CYS A 47 17.34 -5.63 -0.81
N GLY A 48 18.50 -5.98 -0.25
CA GLY A 48 19.51 -6.80 -0.92
C GLY A 48 19.28 -8.32 -0.84
N GLN A 49 18.33 -8.78 -0.03
CA GLN A 49 18.04 -10.20 0.19
C GLN A 49 16.53 -10.47 0.27
N ASP A 50 16.08 -11.64 -0.19
CA ASP A 50 14.66 -12.04 -0.13
C ASP A 50 14.08 -12.11 1.30
N ASP A 51 14.92 -12.40 2.30
CA ASP A 51 14.52 -12.48 3.72
C ASP A 51 14.95 -11.23 4.53
N SER A 52 15.01 -10.07 3.89
CA SER A 52 15.40 -8.83 4.57
C SER A 52 14.41 -8.45 5.67
N PRO A 53 14.88 -7.95 6.83
CA PRO A 53 13.99 -7.57 7.92
C PRO A 53 13.18 -6.32 7.55
N ALA A 54 12.01 -6.11 8.15
CA ALA A 54 11.32 -4.82 8.06
C ALA A 54 12.15 -3.67 8.64
N LEU A 55 12.00 -2.49 8.05
CA LEU A 55 12.56 -1.26 8.59
C LEU A 55 11.91 -0.93 9.95
N PRO A 56 12.67 -0.56 10.99
CA PRO A 56 12.09 -0.25 12.29
C PRO A 56 11.02 0.84 12.22
N GLY A 57 9.80 0.53 12.68
CA GLY A 57 8.63 1.44 12.62
C GLY A 57 7.73 1.27 11.38
N PHE A 58 8.10 0.36 10.48
CA PHE A 58 7.35 -0.03 9.31
C PHE A 58 7.04 -1.53 9.36
N THR A 59 6.06 -1.93 8.57
CA THR A 59 5.70 -3.34 8.33
C THR A 59 6.59 -3.93 7.25
N ASP A 60 6.61 -5.26 7.16
CA ASP A 60 7.35 -5.98 6.10
C ASP A 60 6.86 -5.53 4.71
N ALA A 61 5.54 -5.44 4.50
CA ALA A 61 4.94 -5.01 3.24
C ALA A 61 5.30 -3.56 2.85
N GLU A 62 5.33 -2.63 3.81
CA GLU A 62 5.75 -1.24 3.55
C GLU A 62 7.24 -1.16 3.20
N THR A 63 8.06 -2.02 3.80
CA THR A 63 9.50 -2.09 3.52
C THR A 63 9.77 -2.74 2.15
N GLU A 64 9.04 -3.79 1.80
CA GLU A 64 9.11 -4.43 0.48
C GLU A 64 8.68 -3.46 -0.63
N ALA A 65 7.54 -2.77 -0.45
CA ALA A 65 7.09 -1.73 -1.38
C ALA A 65 8.09 -0.56 -1.49
N ALA A 66 8.80 -0.24 -0.40
CA ALA A 66 9.87 0.75 -0.43
C ALA A 66 11.06 0.28 -1.30
N CYS A 67 11.44 -0.99 -1.20
CA CYS A 67 12.48 -1.59 -2.02
C CYS A 67 12.10 -1.61 -3.51
N ASP A 68 10.84 -1.91 -3.83
CA ASP A 68 10.32 -1.81 -5.20
C ASP A 68 10.45 -0.38 -5.75
N ILE A 69 10.13 0.64 -4.95
CA ILE A 69 10.28 2.05 -5.35
C ILE A 69 11.75 2.41 -5.62
N ILE A 70 12.68 1.94 -4.79
CA ILE A 70 14.12 2.20 -4.95
C ILE A 70 14.64 1.50 -6.22
N ALA A 71 14.31 0.22 -6.42
CA ALA A 71 14.74 -0.55 -7.58
C ALA A 71 14.28 0.09 -8.89
N ASN A 72 13.03 0.55 -8.96
CA ASN A 72 12.52 1.25 -10.14
C ASN A 72 13.15 2.64 -10.33
N ALA A 73 13.65 3.28 -9.28
CA ALA A 73 14.29 4.60 -9.36
C ALA A 73 15.76 4.55 -9.84
N ASP A 74 16.44 3.42 -9.68
CA ASP A 74 17.83 3.20 -10.16
C ASP A 74 17.90 2.77 -11.64
N GLU A 75 16.77 2.42 -12.28
CA GLU A 75 16.71 2.00 -13.69
C GLU A 75 16.51 3.16 -14.70
N ASP A 76 16.28 4.40 -14.24
CA ASP A 76 16.14 5.63 -15.04
C ASP A 76 17.48 6.40 -15.24
#